data_AF-A0A354B791-F1
#
_entry.id   AF-A0A354B791-F1
#
_cell.length_a   1.000
_cell.length_b   1.000
_cell.length_c   1.000
_cell.angle_alpha   90.00
_cell.angle_beta   90.00
_cell.angle_gamma   90.00
#
_symmetry.space_group_name_H-M   'P 1'
#
loop_
_entity.id
_entity.type
_entity.pdbx_description
1 polymer ?
#
loop_
_entity_poly.entity_id
_entity_poly.type
_entity_poly.pdbx_seq_one_letter_code
_entity_poly.pdbx_strand_id
1 'polypeptide(L)'
;MSDQIWVNNRQPQTLYIAQVIMYFRGVMAILLGGALFSLGSVSLFGSTLLGAVYTLLITVGVIAGAFGIANEKAWGYKLGVAAAAAPLALRVVVLFIAGLEALTFDTVGLLFDIALISLLLHPMSRDYQKVWFR
;
A
#
# COMPACT_ATOMS: atom_id res chain seq x y z
N MET A 1 24.20 17.23 7.13
CA MET A 1 22.74 17.11 6.97
C MET A 1 22.50 16.00 5.97
N SER A 2 21.91 14.87 6.37
CA SER A 2 21.43 13.90 5.39
C SER A 2 20.12 14.48 4.84
N ASP A 3 20.12 14.94 3.59
CA ASP A 3 18.91 15.49 2.98
C ASP A 3 17.93 14.34 2.73
N GLN A 4 17.04 14.09 3.70
CA GLN A 4 15.97 13.13 3.57
C GLN A 4 14.90 13.72 2.66
N ILE A 5 14.59 12.98 1.60
CA ILE A 5 13.64 13.40 0.57
C ILE A 5 12.33 12.67 0.83
N TRP A 6 11.22 13.40 0.75
CA TRP A 6 9.87 12.81 0.90
C TRP A 6 9.32 12.32 -0.43
N VAL A 7 9.59 13.03 -1.52
CA VAL A 7 9.15 12.67 -2.87
C VAL A 7 10.32 12.86 -3.84
N ASN A 8 10.64 11.84 -4.62
CA ASN A 8 11.80 11.86 -5.51
C ASN A 8 11.37 11.92 -6.98
N ASN A 9 11.47 13.11 -7.58
CA ASN A 9 11.09 13.35 -8.98
C ASN A 9 12.10 12.79 -10.00
N ARG A 10 13.23 12.22 -9.56
CA ARG A 10 14.24 11.61 -10.45
C ARG A 10 13.92 10.14 -10.77
N GLN A 11 12.95 9.58 -10.08
CA GLN A 11 12.49 8.21 -10.30
C GLN A 11 11.71 8.09 -11.61
N PRO A 12 11.65 6.88 -12.20
CA PRO A 12 10.79 6.63 -13.36
C PRO A 12 9.34 6.94 -13.00
N GLN A 13 8.58 7.39 -14.01
CA GLN A 13 7.19 7.82 -13.86
C GLN A 13 6.34 6.80 -13.09
N THR A 14 6.53 5.50 -13.32
CA THR A 14 5.78 4.43 -12.65
C THR A 14 6.03 4.39 -11.14
N LEU A 15 7.29 4.52 -10.72
CA LEU A 15 7.68 4.48 -9.31
C LEU A 15 7.29 5.77 -8.58
N TYR A 16 7.42 6.90 -9.27
CA TYR A 16 6.96 8.20 -8.78
C TYR A 16 5.45 8.19 -8.51
N ILE A 17 4.64 7.73 -9.47
CA ILE A 17 3.19 7.63 -9.30
C ILE A 17 2.86 6.66 -8.16
N ALA A 18 3.55 5.52 -8.07
CA ALA A 18 3.35 4.58 -6.96
C ALA A 18 3.58 5.25 -5.60
N GLN A 19 4.66 6.02 -5.45
CA GLN A 19 4.97 6.77 -4.24
C GLN A 19 3.86 7.77 -3.88
N VAL A 20 3.38 8.54 -4.86
CA VAL A 20 2.30 9.51 -4.63
C VAL A 20 1.01 8.81 -4.21
N ILE A 21 0.64 7.71 -4.88
CA ILE A 21 -0.56 6.93 -4.53
C ILE A 21 -0.42 6.33 -3.13
N MET A 22 0.76 5.83 -2.76
CA MET A 22 1.01 5.31 -1.41
C MET A 22 0.77 6.40 -0.35
N TYR A 23 1.37 7.58 -0.50
CA TYR A 23 1.11 8.69 0.42
C TYR A 23 -0.36 9.08 0.46
N PHE A 24 -1.00 9.21 -0.70
CA PHE A 24 -2.42 9.52 -0.79
C PHE A 24 -3.26 8.52 0.00
N ARG A 25 -3.05 7.21 -0.21
CA ARG A 25 -3.78 6.16 0.52
C ARG A 25 -3.53 6.20 2.02
N GLY A 26 -2.28 6.38 2.43
CA GLY A 26 -1.94 6.48 3.85
C GLY A 26 -2.64 7.67 4.52
N VAL A 27 -2.60 8.84 3.90
CA VAL A 27 -3.28 10.05 4.40
C VAL A 27 -4.79 9.84 4.43
N MET A 28 -5.38 9.32 3.36
CA MET A 28 -6.82 9.10 3.31
C MET A 28 -7.29 8.05 4.33
N ALA A 29 -6.48 7.05 4.63
CA ALA A 29 -6.79 6.09 5.67
C ALA A 29 -6.77 6.72 7.07
N ILE A 30 -5.88 7.67 7.33
CA ILE A 30 -5.90 8.45 8.58
C ILE A 30 -7.18 9.29 8.66
N LEU A 31 -7.51 10.00 7.58
CA LEU A 31 -8.67 10.92 7.55
C LEU A 31 -10.02 10.19 7.61
N LEU A 32 -10.13 9.04 6.95
CA LEU A 32 -11.38 8.28 6.83
C LEU A 32 -11.43 7.08 7.79
N GLY A 33 -10.57 7.05 8.82
CA GLY A 33 -10.58 6.00 9.84
C GLY A 33 -10.34 4.60 9.29
N GLY A 34 -9.59 4.47 8.19
CA GLY A 34 -9.26 3.18 7.59
C GLY A 34 -10.21 2.70 6.51
N ALA A 35 -11.23 3.46 6.14
CA ALA A 35 -12.24 3.03 5.16
C ALA A 35 -11.66 2.54 3.81
N LEU A 36 -10.53 3.13 3.36
CA LEU A 36 -9.82 2.74 2.12
C LEU A 36 -8.95 1.47 2.22
N PHE A 37 -8.88 0.90 3.41
CA PHE A 37 -8.27 -0.40 3.67
C PHE A 37 -9.26 -1.39 4.30
N SER A 38 -10.51 -0.97 4.50
CA SER A 38 -11.51 -1.74 5.23
C SER A 38 -12.27 -2.68 4.31
N LEU A 39 -12.38 -3.94 4.72
CA LEU A 39 -13.21 -4.97 4.07
C LEU A 39 -14.68 -4.95 4.56
N GLY A 40 -15.16 -3.84 5.16
CA GLY A 40 -16.49 -3.72 5.75
C GLY A 40 -16.52 -2.85 7.01
N SER A 41 -17.43 -3.13 7.95
CA SER A 41 -17.32 -2.60 9.32
C SER A 41 -15.94 -2.92 9.90
N VAL A 42 -15.39 -2.07 10.76
CA VAL A 42 -14.00 -2.09 11.31
C VAL A 42 -13.63 -3.42 12.04
N SER A 43 -14.52 -4.41 12.03
CA SER A 43 -14.33 -5.77 12.51
C SER A 43 -13.65 -6.67 11.47
N LEU A 44 -12.45 -7.14 11.78
CA LEU A 44 -11.81 -8.23 11.04
C LEU A 44 -12.07 -9.55 11.78
N PHE A 45 -12.66 -10.54 11.10
CA PHE A 45 -13.06 -11.83 11.70
C PHE A 45 -13.88 -11.68 13.00
N GLY A 46 -14.76 -10.67 13.06
CA GLY A 46 -15.58 -10.37 14.24
C GLY A 46 -14.88 -9.57 15.34
N SER A 47 -13.60 -9.19 15.18
CA SER A 47 -12.85 -8.37 16.14
C SER A 47 -12.53 -6.97 15.59
N THR A 48 -13.07 -5.95 16.25
CA THR A 48 -12.81 -4.53 15.94
C THR A 48 -11.35 -4.15 16.22
N LEU A 49 -10.74 -4.73 17.25
CA LEU A 49 -9.33 -4.49 17.58
C LEU A 49 -8.39 -5.01 16.49
N LEU A 50 -8.66 -6.21 15.96
CA LEU A 50 -7.85 -6.78 14.87
C LEU A 50 -7.94 -5.94 13.60
N GLY A 51 -9.14 -5.48 13.23
CA GLY A 51 -9.32 -4.60 12.07
C GLY A 51 -8.63 -3.24 12.23
N ALA A 52 -8.70 -2.65 13.43
CA ALA A 52 -8.00 -1.40 13.73
C ALA A 52 -6.47 -1.55 13.67
N VAL A 53 -5.92 -2.60 14.30
CA VAL A 53 -4.47 -2.88 14.27
C VAL A 53 -4.00 -3.15 12.85
N TYR A 54 -4.74 -3.95 12.07
CA TYR A 54 -4.44 -4.22 10.68
C TYR A 54 -4.37 -2.92 9.86
N THR A 55 -5.42 -2.10 9.95
CA THR A 55 -5.50 -0.82 9.25
C THR A 55 -4.33 0.10 9.62
N LEU A 56 -3.99 0.19 10.92
CA LEU A 56 -2.87 0.98 11.40
C LEU A 56 -1.55 0.48 10.82
N LEU A 57 -1.29 -0.83 10.86
CA LEU A 57 -0.08 -1.42 10.32
C LEU A 57 0.07 -1.18 8.81
N ILE A 58 -1.01 -1.33 8.04
CA ILE A 58 -0.97 -1.03 6.60
C ILE A 58 -0.76 0.45 6.36
N THR A 59 -1.45 1.33 7.09
CA THR A 59 -1.32 2.79 6.95
C THR A 59 0.12 3.24 7.20
N VAL A 60 0.71 2.80 8.31
CA VAL A 60 2.11 3.07 8.64
C VAL A 60 3.03 2.44 7.59
N GLY A 61 2.74 1.22 7.17
CA GLY A 61 3.50 0.50 6.16
C GLY A 61 3.56 1.24 4.82
N VAL A 62 2.43 1.67 4.30
CA VAL A 62 2.36 2.38 3.01
C VAL A 62 3.11 3.73 3.08
N ILE A 63 2.97 4.48 4.18
CA ILE A 63 3.67 5.77 4.36
C ILE A 63 5.19 5.55 4.53
N ALA A 64 5.60 4.60 5.37
CA ALA A 64 7.00 4.28 5.60
C ALA A 64 7.67 3.69 4.34
N GLY A 65 6.94 2.90 3.57
CA GLY A 65 7.37 2.34 2.29
C GLY A 65 7.60 3.44 1.26
N ALA A 66 6.64 4.36 1.11
CA ALA A 66 6.79 5.52 0.23
C ALA A 66 7.99 6.38 0.61
N PHE A 67 8.21 6.61 1.91
CA PHE A 67 9.38 7.36 2.40
C PHE A 67 10.69 6.62 2.15
N GLY A 68 10.74 5.30 2.38
CA GLY A 68 11.91 4.51 2.08
C GLY A 68 12.24 4.47 0.58
N ILE A 69 11.20 4.42 -0.27
CA ILE A 69 11.32 4.51 -1.73
C ILE A 69 11.87 5.88 -2.15
N ALA A 70 11.44 6.98 -1.52
CA ALA A 70 11.93 8.32 -1.81
C ALA A 70 13.46 8.43 -1.64
N ASN A 71 13.95 7.75 -0.60
CA ASN A 71 15.35 7.74 -0.21
C ASN A 71 16.12 6.55 -0.81
N GLU A 72 15.56 5.88 -1.84
CA GLU A 72 16.19 4.77 -2.58
C GLU A 72 16.68 3.63 -1.68
N LYS A 73 15.93 3.33 -0.61
CA LYS A 73 16.27 2.26 0.33
C LYS A 73 15.59 0.96 -0.07
N ALA A 74 16.36 -0.13 -0.13
CA ALA A 74 15.87 -1.45 -0.51
C ALA A 74 14.77 -1.97 0.45
N TRP A 75 14.86 -1.65 1.74
CA TRP A 75 13.80 -2.00 2.70
C TRP A 75 12.49 -1.25 2.42
N GLY A 76 12.57 0.00 1.97
CA GLY A 76 11.40 0.82 1.65
C GLY A 76 10.59 0.23 0.50
N TYR A 77 11.28 -0.24 -0.53
CA TYR A 77 10.63 -0.94 -1.64
C TYR A 77 9.97 -2.25 -1.20
N LYS A 78 10.69 -3.11 -0.48
CA LYS A 78 10.13 -4.38 0.02
C LYS A 78 8.91 -4.15 0.91
N LEU A 79 8.98 -3.16 1.79
CA LEU A 79 7.90 -2.80 2.69
C LEU A 79 6.71 -2.19 1.94
N GLY A 80 6.96 -1.31 0.96
CA GLY A 80 5.90 -0.74 0.11
C GLY A 80 5.18 -1.81 -0.71
N VAL A 81 5.91 -2.77 -1.29
CA VAL A 81 5.32 -3.93 -2.00
C VAL A 81 4.50 -4.79 -1.05
N ALA A 82 5.02 -5.12 0.13
CA ALA A 82 4.29 -5.92 1.12
C ALA A 82 3.01 -5.21 1.59
N ALA A 83 3.09 -3.91 1.88
CA ALA A 83 1.96 -3.11 2.33
C ALA A 83 0.91 -2.91 1.23
N ALA A 84 1.31 -2.79 -0.03
CA ALA A 84 0.39 -2.75 -1.17
C ALA A 84 -0.27 -4.10 -1.45
N ALA A 85 0.45 -5.22 -1.24
CA ALA A 85 -0.06 -6.56 -1.47
C ALA A 85 -0.99 -7.07 -0.36
N ALA A 86 -0.79 -6.63 0.90
CA ALA A 86 -1.52 -7.14 2.05
C ALA A 86 -3.06 -6.95 1.96
N PRO A 87 -3.60 -5.77 1.57
CA PRO A 87 -5.04 -5.60 1.36
C PRO A 87 -5.61 -6.55 0.32
N LEU A 88 -4.91 -6.75 -0.79
CA LEU A 88 -5.33 -7.68 -1.84
C LEU A 88 -5.29 -9.14 -1.35
N ALA A 89 -4.25 -9.52 -0.61
CA ALA A 89 -4.15 -10.86 0.00
C ALA A 89 -5.28 -11.11 1.01
N LEU A 90 -5.62 -10.11 1.83
CA LEU A 90 -6.74 -10.19 2.78
C LEU A 90 -8.07 -10.41 2.05
N ARG A 91 -8.31 -9.69 0.94
CA ARG A 91 -9.50 -9.90 0.09
C ARG A 91 -9.59 -11.31 -0.44
N VAL A 92 -8.47 -11.88 -0.90
CA VAL A 92 -8.44 -13.28 -1.36
C VAL A 92 -8.78 -14.25 -0.22
N VAL A 93 -8.25 -14.03 0.99
CA VAL A 93 -8.57 -14.87 2.15
C VAL A 93 -10.06 -14.79 2.50
N VAL A 94 -10.63 -13.58 2.54
CA VAL A 94 -12.04 -13.38 2.88
C VAL A 94 -12.95 -13.90 1.76
N LEU A 95 -12.54 -13.83 0.50
CA LEU A 95 -13.26 -14.45 -0.62
C LEU A 95 -13.49 -15.95 -0.40
N PHE A 96 -12.50 -16.67 0.14
CA PHE A 96 -12.63 -18.11 0.45
C PHE A 96 -13.54 -18.40 1.67
N ILE A 97 -13.84 -17.40 2.50
CA ILE A 97 -14.63 -17.56 3.73
C ILE A 97 -16.06 -17.05 3.56
N ALA A 98 -16.23 -15.89 2.92
CA ALA A 98 -17.49 -15.15 2.82
C ALA A 98 -18.04 -15.05 1.38
N GLY A 99 -17.32 -15.58 0.39
CA GLY A 99 -17.76 -15.59 -1.01
C GLY A 99 -17.56 -14.26 -1.75
N LEU A 100 -18.24 -14.11 -2.89
CA LEU A 100 -17.96 -13.06 -3.89
C LEU A 100 -18.24 -11.63 -3.39
N GLU A 101 -19.08 -11.49 -2.36
CA GLU A 101 -19.39 -10.19 -1.75
C GLU A 101 -18.13 -9.50 -1.22
N ALA A 102 -17.14 -10.28 -0.77
CA ALA A 102 -15.82 -9.83 -0.30
C ALA A 102 -15.09 -8.93 -1.32
N LEU A 103 -15.33 -9.13 -2.62
CA LEU A 103 -14.71 -8.36 -3.69
C LEU A 103 -15.40 -7.02 -3.93
N THR A 104 -16.70 -6.92 -3.67
CA THR A 104 -17.52 -5.75 -4.04
C THR A 104 -17.63 -4.68 -2.95
N PHE A 105 -17.30 -5.00 -1.69
CA PHE A 105 -17.45 -4.06 -0.56
C PHE A 105 -16.67 -2.75 -0.71
N ASP A 106 -15.48 -2.80 -1.30
CA ASP A 106 -14.63 -1.63 -1.50
C ASP A 106 -13.99 -1.70 -2.89
N THR A 107 -14.77 -1.33 -3.89
CA THR A 107 -14.32 -1.37 -5.29
C THR A 107 -13.25 -0.30 -5.57
N VAL A 108 -13.31 0.84 -4.88
CA VAL A 108 -12.34 1.93 -5.06
C VAL A 108 -10.98 1.56 -4.48
N GLY A 109 -10.93 1.05 -3.25
CA GLY A 109 -9.67 0.56 -2.70
C GLY A 109 -9.11 -0.63 -3.46
N LEU A 110 -9.96 -1.47 -4.09
CA LEU A 110 -9.49 -2.55 -4.97
C LEU A 110 -8.72 -2.01 -6.17
N LEU A 111 -9.25 -0.96 -6.81
CA LEU A 111 -8.58 -0.28 -7.92
C LEU A 111 -7.21 0.24 -7.48
N PHE A 112 -7.14 0.86 -6.30
CA PHE A 112 -5.88 1.33 -5.75
C PHE A 112 -4.90 0.21 -5.38
N ASP A 113 -5.38 -0.91 -4.86
CA ASP A 113 -4.57 -2.10 -4.54
C ASP A 113 -3.92 -2.64 -5.83
N ILE A 114 -4.74 -2.86 -6.86
CA ILE A 114 -4.28 -3.38 -8.16
C ILE A 114 -3.32 -2.39 -8.83
N ALA A 115 -3.66 -1.09 -8.83
CA ALA A 115 -2.83 -0.05 -9.43
C ALA A 115 -1.46 0.04 -8.74
N LEU A 116 -1.41 0.02 -7.40
CA LEU A 116 -0.15 0.09 -6.65
C LEU A 116 0.74 -1.11 -6.91
N ILE A 117 0.19 -2.33 -6.85
CA ILE A 117 0.95 -3.56 -7.12
C ILE A 117 1.48 -3.53 -8.54
N SER A 118 0.63 -3.15 -9.51
CA SER A 118 1.02 -3.07 -10.92
C SER A 118 2.15 -2.06 -11.14
N LEU A 119 2.06 -0.88 -10.53
CA LEU A 119 3.08 0.16 -10.66
C LEU A 119 4.39 -0.21 -9.96
N LEU A 120 4.33 -0.83 -8.78
CA LEU A 120 5.53 -1.26 -8.05
C LEU A 120 6.23 -2.41 -8.75
N LEU A 121 5.49 -3.39 -9.24
CA LEU A 121 6.05 -4.56 -9.93
C LEU A 121 6.33 -4.32 -11.42
N HIS A 122 5.99 -3.15 -11.95
CA HIS A 122 6.25 -2.79 -13.33
C HIS A 122 7.75 -2.92 -13.66
N PRO A 123 8.13 -3.41 -14.85
CA PRO A 123 9.54 -3.59 -15.24
C PRO A 123 10.40 -2.34 -15.01
N MET A 124 9.88 -1.15 -15.35
CA MET A 124 10.58 0.13 -15.12
C MET A 124 10.90 0.37 -13.63
N SER A 125 9.95 0.08 -12.74
CA SER A 125 10.12 0.24 -11.29
C SER A 125 11.12 -0.79 -10.74
N ARG A 126 11.03 -2.04 -11.20
CA ARG A 126 11.91 -3.14 -10.78
C ARG A 126 13.36 -2.93 -11.24
N ASP A 127 13.56 -2.51 -12.47
CA ASP A 127 14.90 -2.32 -13.02
C ASP A 127 15.58 -1.09 -12.41
N TYR A 128 14.83 -0.01 -12.16
CA TYR A 128 15.33 1.12 -11.37
C TYR A 128 15.71 0.68 -9.95
N GLN A 129 14.84 -0.06 -9.27
CA GLN A 129 15.08 -0.53 -7.92
C GLN A 129 16.33 -1.41 -7.81
N LYS A 130 16.57 -2.31 -8.77
CA LYS A 130 17.77 -3.17 -8.76
C LYS A 130 19.08 -2.39 -8.89
N VAL A 131 19.08 -1.28 -9.64
CA VAL A 131 20.30 -0.52 -9.95
C VAL A 131 20.58 0.53 -8.88
N TRP A 132 19.54 1.23 -8.43
CA TRP A 132 19.69 2.44 -7.60
C TRP A 132 19.47 2.20 -6.12
N PHE A 133 18.66 1.19 -5.74
CA PHE A 133 18.31 1.03 -4.33
C PHE A 133 19.41 0.30 -3.57
N ARG A 134 19.70 0.78 -2.36
CA ARG A 134 20.70 0.21 -1.46
C ARG A 134 20.07 -0.30 -0.17
#